data_AF-A0A1C6DG65-F1
#
_entry.id   AF-A0A1C6DG65-F1
#
_cell.length_a   1.000
_cell.length_b   1.000
_cell.length_c   1.000
_cell.angle_alpha   90.00
_cell.angle_beta   90.00
_cell.angle_gamma   90.00
#
_symmetry.space_group_name_H-M   'P 1'
#
loop_
_entity.id
_entity.type
_entity.pdbx_description
1 polymer ?
#
loop_
_entity_poly.entity_id
_entity_poly.type
_entity_poly.pdbx_seq_one_letter_code
_entity_poly.pdbx_strand_id
1 'polypeptide(L)'
;MKKNILRTSIISLMMFIISAIPVMAQTKKYSYDLVVGGSETKYVATKAGGSSFENKYYVTQDFVAQPTGSTRYFSYHSRYKGNQVSNGLKLAENDRKQHNNTYHSGKAVANKSYKLYCKCTGNGHTTSKSTVTGKWTP
;
A
#
# COMPACT_ATOMS: atom_id res chain seq x y z
N MET A 1 54.06 49.48 18.59
CA MET A 1 54.96 48.30 18.43
C MET A 1 54.08 47.07 18.17
N LYS A 2 54.24 46.46 16.98
CA LYS A 2 53.84 45.10 16.48
C LYS A 2 52.62 44.39 17.13
N LYS A 3 51.44 44.35 16.49
CA LYS A 3 50.92 43.40 15.45
C LYS A 3 50.67 41.94 15.93
N ASN A 4 49.47 41.47 15.58
CA ASN A 4 48.96 40.09 15.49
C ASN A 4 48.43 39.55 16.83
N ILE A 5 47.24 38.96 16.92
CA ILE A 5 46.81 37.79 16.17
C ILE A 5 45.30 37.84 15.86
N LEU A 6 45.04 37.76 14.56
CA LEU A 6 43.80 37.35 13.93
C LEU A 6 43.40 35.95 14.43
N ARG A 7 42.27 35.80 15.12
CA ARG A 7 41.60 34.50 15.23
C ARG A 7 40.15 34.64 14.78
N THR A 8 39.99 34.44 13.48
CA THR A 8 38.78 34.04 12.79
C THR A 8 38.16 32.83 13.49
N SER A 9 37.12 33.04 14.28
CA SER A 9 36.23 31.96 14.74
C SER A 9 35.28 31.58 13.61
N ILE A 10 35.81 30.83 12.64
CA ILE A 10 35.01 30.03 11.72
C ILE A 10 34.51 28.83 12.52
N ILE A 11 33.37 28.98 13.20
CA ILE A 11 32.63 27.81 13.68
C ILE A 11 31.70 27.40 12.55
N SER A 12 32.21 26.39 11.85
CA SER A 12 31.57 25.57 10.83
C SER A 12 30.08 25.37 11.10
N LEU A 13 29.25 25.97 10.24
CA LEU A 13 27.86 25.59 10.05
C LEU A 13 27.86 24.15 9.51
N MET A 14 27.89 23.15 10.40
CA MET A 14 27.50 21.79 10.04
C MET A 14 26.01 21.84 9.68
N MET A 15 25.73 22.16 8.41
CA MET A 15 24.51 21.73 7.76
C MET A 15 24.51 20.21 7.89
N PHE A 16 23.72 19.69 8.83
CA PHE A 16 23.22 18.33 8.75
C PHE A 16 22.41 18.26 7.46
N ILE A 17 23.10 17.97 6.35
CA ILE A 17 22.50 17.33 5.20
C ILE A 17 22.14 15.94 5.73
N ILE A 18 21.01 15.85 6.46
CA ILE A 18 20.30 14.60 6.56
C ILE A 18 19.86 14.39 5.12
N SER A 19 20.65 13.66 4.35
CA SER A 19 20.21 13.12 3.09
C SER A 19 18.97 12.31 3.45
N ALA A 20 17.80 12.89 3.17
CA ALA A 20 16.55 12.16 3.28
C ALA A 20 16.68 11.06 2.22
N ILE A 21 17.18 9.89 2.62
CA ILE A 21 17.24 8.72 1.74
C ILE A 21 15.80 8.55 1.26
N PRO A 22 15.51 8.70 -0.05
CA PRO A 22 14.17 8.51 -0.54
C PRO A 22 13.83 7.04 -0.32
N VAL A 23 13.08 6.76 0.75
CA VAL A 23 12.57 5.41 1.02
C VAL A 23 11.49 5.19 -0.02
N MET A 24 11.77 4.34 -1.01
CA MET A 24 10.82 3.94 -2.03
C MET A 24 9.65 3.18 -1.40
N ALA A 25 8.44 3.35 -1.94
CA ALA A 25 7.27 2.61 -1.47
C ALA A 25 7.47 1.11 -1.74
N GLN A 26 7.11 0.27 -0.77
CA GLN A 26 7.24 -1.18 -0.93
C GLN A 26 6.02 -1.75 -1.66
N THR A 27 6.26 -2.37 -2.82
CA THR A 27 5.25 -3.16 -3.52
C THR A 27 5.35 -4.63 -3.11
N LYS A 28 4.21 -5.25 -2.81
CA LYS A 28 4.12 -6.66 -2.40
C LYS A 28 3.14 -7.42 -3.29
N LYS A 29 3.50 -8.65 -3.66
CA LYS A 29 2.53 -9.60 -4.22
C LYS A 29 1.60 -10.12 -3.13
N TYR A 30 0.36 -10.41 -3.47
CA TYR A 30 -0.64 -10.98 -2.56
C TYR A 30 -1.36 -12.19 -3.19
N SER A 31 -1.92 -13.06 -2.33
CA SER A 31 -2.77 -14.21 -2.71
C SER A 31 -3.82 -14.52 -1.63
N TYR A 32 -5.07 -14.16 -1.86
CA TYR A 32 -6.16 -14.45 -0.94
C TYR A 32 -6.95 -15.67 -1.40
N ASP A 33 -7.22 -16.60 -0.48
CA ASP A 33 -8.09 -17.76 -0.70
C ASP A 33 -9.33 -17.60 0.19
N LEU A 34 -10.40 -17.05 -0.38
CA LEU A 34 -11.57 -16.63 0.38
C LEU A 34 -12.84 -17.30 -0.13
N VAL A 35 -13.68 -17.75 0.80
CA VAL A 35 -15.07 -18.11 0.53
C VAL A 35 -15.94 -16.85 0.43
N VAL A 36 -17.14 -16.94 -0.13
CA VAL A 36 -18.07 -15.80 -0.19
C VAL A 36 -18.43 -15.35 1.22
N GLY A 37 -18.32 -14.05 1.49
CA GLY A 37 -18.49 -13.46 2.82
C GLY A 37 -17.21 -13.46 3.66
N GLY A 38 -16.21 -14.26 3.29
CA GLY A 38 -14.91 -14.32 3.94
C GLY A 38 -14.08 -13.06 3.73
N SER A 39 -13.25 -12.73 4.71
CA SER A 39 -12.29 -11.64 4.60
C SER A 39 -11.03 -11.90 5.40
N GLU A 40 -9.92 -11.34 4.95
CA GLU A 40 -8.63 -11.43 5.62
C GLU A 40 -7.90 -10.08 5.57
N THR A 41 -7.01 -9.85 6.54
CA THR A 41 -6.06 -8.74 6.51
C THR A 41 -4.64 -9.29 6.60
N LYS A 42 -3.90 -9.26 5.49
CA LYS A 42 -2.52 -9.78 5.44
C LYS A 42 -1.70 -9.01 4.42
N TYR A 43 -0.43 -9.40 4.29
CA TYR A 43 0.62 -8.73 3.53
C TYR A 43 0.95 -7.36 4.10
N VAL A 44 2.16 -7.25 4.65
CA VAL A 44 2.67 -5.99 5.21
C VAL A 44 3.54 -5.32 4.17
N ALA A 45 3.32 -4.03 3.93
CA ALA A 45 4.19 -3.20 3.12
C ALA A 45 4.32 -1.81 3.73
N THR A 46 5.48 -1.21 3.52
CA THR A 46 5.84 0.09 4.09
C THR A 46 5.65 1.20 3.06
N LYS A 47 5.01 2.29 3.50
CA LYS A 47 4.86 3.51 2.72
C LYS A 47 6.20 4.22 2.54
N ALA A 48 6.42 4.78 1.35
CA ALA A 48 7.56 5.66 1.09
C ALA A 48 7.69 6.79 2.13
N GLY A 49 8.93 7.22 2.36
CA GLY A 49 9.26 8.45 3.08
C GLY A 49 9.14 9.66 2.16
N GLY A 50 8.86 10.85 2.72
CA GLY A 50 8.83 12.12 1.97
C GLY A 50 7.44 12.77 1.88
N SER A 51 7.42 14.10 1.73
CA SER A 51 6.23 14.96 1.77
C SER A 51 5.37 14.91 0.50
N SER A 52 5.86 14.31 -0.58
CA SER A 52 5.27 14.41 -1.93
C SER A 52 4.49 13.17 -2.38
N PHE A 53 4.42 12.12 -1.56
CA PHE A 53 3.54 11.00 -1.90
C PHE A 53 2.17 11.25 -1.31
N GLU A 54 1.27 11.72 -2.17
CA GLU A 54 -0.15 11.83 -1.90
C GLU A 54 -0.67 10.58 -1.18
N ASN A 55 -1.65 10.84 -0.33
CA ASN A 55 -2.50 9.92 0.43
C ASN A 55 -3.18 8.87 -0.47
N LYS A 56 -2.40 8.01 -1.12
CA LYS A 56 -2.84 7.12 -2.19
C LYS A 56 -2.24 5.73 -1.99
N TYR A 57 -3.04 4.70 -2.21
CA TYR A 57 -2.59 3.30 -2.30
C TYR A 57 -2.95 2.72 -3.67
N TYR A 58 -2.30 1.61 -4.00
CA TYR A 58 -2.41 0.93 -5.29
C TYR A 58 -2.62 -0.57 -5.07
N VAL A 59 -3.55 -1.15 -5.84
CA VAL A 59 -3.87 -2.58 -5.83
C VAL A 59 -4.15 -3.02 -7.28
N THR A 60 -3.53 -4.11 -7.70
CA THR A 60 -3.83 -4.79 -8.98
C THR A 60 -4.45 -6.14 -8.71
N GLN A 61 -5.32 -6.59 -9.62
CA GLN A 61 -5.83 -7.95 -9.63
C GLN A 61 -5.33 -8.67 -10.88
N ASP A 62 -4.30 -9.51 -10.71
CA ASP A 62 -3.62 -10.16 -11.82
C ASP A 62 -4.34 -11.45 -12.24
N PHE A 63 -4.87 -12.20 -11.25
CA PHE A 63 -5.53 -13.49 -11.48
C PHE A 63 -6.64 -13.76 -10.46
N VAL A 64 -7.70 -14.43 -10.93
CA VAL A 64 -8.78 -14.98 -10.10
C VAL A 64 -9.07 -16.41 -10.56
N ALA A 65 -9.03 -17.35 -9.62
CA ALA A 65 -9.57 -18.70 -9.76
C ALA A 65 -10.83 -18.85 -8.91
N GLN A 66 -11.88 -19.40 -9.48
CA GLN A 66 -13.18 -19.54 -8.83
C GLN A 66 -14.00 -20.67 -9.43
N PRO A 67 -15.04 -21.16 -8.73
CA PRO A 67 -15.98 -22.14 -9.28
C PRO A 67 -16.65 -21.63 -10.55
N THR A 68 -16.84 -22.52 -11.52
CA THR A 68 -17.60 -22.24 -12.75
C THR A 68 -19.03 -21.79 -12.42
N GLY A 69 -19.55 -20.82 -13.18
CA GLY A 69 -20.92 -20.31 -12.98
C GLY A 69 -21.08 -19.42 -11.74
N SER A 70 -19.98 -18.93 -11.16
CA SER A 70 -20.00 -17.99 -10.05
C SER A 70 -19.59 -16.58 -10.47
N THR A 71 -20.07 -15.58 -9.74
CA THR A 71 -19.60 -14.20 -9.87
C THR A 71 -18.99 -13.76 -8.55
N ARG A 72 -17.81 -13.13 -8.61
CA ARG A 72 -17.02 -12.70 -7.46
C ARG A 72 -16.60 -11.24 -7.58
N TYR A 73 -16.62 -10.59 -6.43
CA TYR A 73 -16.07 -9.27 -6.23
C TYR A 73 -15.15 -9.27 -5.03
N PHE A 74 -14.01 -8.61 -5.17
CA PHE A 74 -13.01 -8.47 -4.14
C PHE A 74 -12.92 -7.01 -3.72
N SER A 75 -13.17 -6.74 -2.44
CA SER A 75 -13.08 -5.42 -1.86
C SER A 75 -11.80 -5.26 -1.05
N TYR A 76 -11.05 -4.21 -1.34
CA TYR A 76 -9.74 -3.94 -0.79
C TYR A 76 -9.71 -2.61 -0.04
N HIS A 77 -8.92 -2.55 1.03
CA HIS A 77 -8.50 -1.30 1.66
C HIS A 77 -7.26 -1.51 2.53
N SER A 78 -6.52 -0.43 2.75
CA SER A 78 -5.37 -0.42 3.65
C SER A 78 -5.81 -0.32 5.10
N ARG A 79 -5.13 -1.08 5.98
CA ARG A 79 -5.27 -0.99 7.43
C ARG A 79 -3.97 -0.60 8.11
N TYR A 80 -4.07 0.30 9.09
CA TYR A 80 -2.98 0.70 9.98
C TYR A 80 -3.42 0.54 11.42
N LYS A 81 -2.64 -0.22 12.21
CA LYS A 81 -2.98 -0.54 13.61
C LYS A 81 -4.43 -1.02 13.79
N GLY A 82 -4.92 -1.84 12.85
CA GLY A 82 -6.28 -2.40 12.85
C GLY A 82 -7.36 -1.53 12.21
N ASN A 83 -7.12 -0.22 12.09
CA ASN A 83 -8.08 0.74 11.53
C ASN A 83 -8.02 0.78 10.01
N GLN A 84 -9.18 0.90 9.36
CA GLN A 84 -9.23 1.25 7.94
C GLN A 84 -8.74 2.68 7.75
N VAL A 85 -7.79 2.86 6.85
CA VAL A 85 -7.15 4.16 6.57
C VAL A 85 -7.17 4.51 5.09
N SER A 86 -7.95 3.80 4.29
CA SER A 86 -8.16 4.16 2.89
C SER A 86 -9.61 3.97 2.48
N ASN A 87 -9.96 4.62 1.37
CA ASN A 87 -11.22 4.32 0.70
C ASN A 87 -11.20 2.89 0.17
N GLY A 88 -12.37 2.26 0.17
CA GLY A 88 -12.54 0.91 -0.34
C GLY A 88 -12.45 0.89 -1.87
N LEU A 89 -11.71 -0.05 -2.42
CA LEU A 89 -11.73 -0.41 -3.83
C LEU A 89 -12.50 -1.71 -3.99
N LYS A 90 -13.43 -1.80 -4.94
CA LYS A 90 -14.14 -3.04 -5.26
C LYS A 90 -13.84 -3.42 -6.71
N LEU A 91 -13.28 -4.61 -6.91
CA LEU A 91 -12.93 -5.16 -8.21
C LEU A 91 -13.78 -6.39 -8.51
N ALA A 92 -14.23 -6.52 -9.76
CA ALA A 92 -14.83 -7.75 -10.25
C ALA A 92 -13.74 -8.77 -10.63
N GLU A 93 -14.08 -10.06 -10.70
CA GLU A 93 -13.18 -11.14 -11.10
C GLU A 93 -12.45 -10.95 -12.45
N ASN A 94 -13.10 -10.27 -13.40
CA ASN A 94 -12.60 -10.02 -14.75
C ASN A 94 -11.89 -8.66 -14.89
N ASP A 95 -11.71 -7.93 -13.79
CA ASP A 95 -11.22 -6.55 -13.76
C ASP A 95 -9.68 -6.45 -13.86
N ARG A 96 -9.09 -7.27 -14.74
CA ARG A 96 -7.64 -7.53 -14.83
C ARG A 96 -6.82 -6.37 -15.44
N LYS A 97 -7.48 -5.39 -16.05
CA LYS A 97 -6.82 -4.31 -16.81
C LYS A 97 -7.20 -2.90 -16.34
N GLN A 98 -8.29 -2.72 -15.62
CA GLN A 98 -8.88 -1.38 -15.44
C GLN A 98 -8.20 -0.55 -14.33
N HIS A 99 -7.44 -1.18 -13.42
CA HIS A 99 -6.89 -0.49 -12.23
C HIS A 99 -5.38 -0.58 -12.08
N ASN A 100 -4.66 -1.11 -13.08
CA ASN A 100 -3.19 -1.14 -13.06
C ASN A 100 -2.54 0.24 -13.08
N ASN A 101 -3.30 1.35 -13.17
CA ASN A 101 -2.77 2.71 -13.06
C ASN A 101 -3.65 3.63 -12.17
N THR A 102 -4.61 3.08 -11.42
CA THR A 102 -5.55 3.90 -10.63
C THR A 102 -5.07 4.01 -9.20
N TYR A 103 -4.95 5.25 -8.71
CA TYR A 103 -4.65 5.52 -7.32
C TYR A 103 -5.93 5.67 -6.51
N HIS A 104 -5.95 5.06 -5.33
CA HIS A 104 -7.09 5.15 -4.42
C HIS A 104 -6.72 5.97 -3.19
N SER A 105 -7.54 6.96 -2.85
CA SER A 105 -7.25 7.88 -1.75
C SER A 105 -7.34 7.22 -0.36
N GLY A 106 -6.56 7.73 0.59
CA GLY A 106 -6.49 7.27 1.98
C GLY A 106 -5.80 8.26 2.93
N LYS A 107 -5.33 7.77 4.06
CA LYS A 107 -4.61 8.49 5.11
C LYS A 107 -3.33 7.71 5.37
N ALA A 108 -2.28 7.97 4.59
CA ALA A 108 -1.02 7.26 4.69
C ALA A 108 0.04 8.18 5.32
N VAL A 109 0.53 7.77 6.48
CA VAL A 109 1.71 8.31 7.14
C VAL A 109 2.97 7.68 6.53
N ALA A 110 3.91 8.55 6.15
CA ALA A 110 5.23 8.18 5.63
C ALA A 110 6.00 7.25 6.58
N ASN A 111 6.78 6.33 6.02
CA ASN A 111 7.61 5.35 6.75
C ASN A 111 6.82 4.44 7.72
N LYS A 112 5.50 4.30 7.53
CA LYS A 112 4.68 3.35 8.30
C LYS A 112 4.31 2.13 7.48
N SER A 113 4.12 1.02 8.18
CA SER A 113 3.71 -0.24 7.58
C SER A 113 2.20 -0.44 7.70
N TYR A 114 1.59 -0.81 6.58
CA TYR A 114 0.17 -1.06 6.43
C TYR A 114 -0.05 -2.53 6.12
N LYS A 115 -1.28 -3.00 6.30
CA LYS A 115 -1.72 -4.31 5.82
C LYS A 115 -2.83 -4.14 4.79
N LEU A 116 -2.87 -5.01 3.79
CA LEU A 116 -3.98 -5.07 2.86
C LEU A 116 -5.13 -5.87 3.49
N TYR A 117 -6.34 -5.31 3.47
CA TYR A 117 -7.57 -6.05 3.71
C TYR A 117 -8.13 -6.52 2.37
N CYS A 118 -8.72 -7.72 2.33
CA CYS A 118 -9.52 -8.20 1.22
C CYS A 118 -10.78 -8.90 1.73
N LYS A 119 -11.93 -8.61 1.12
CA LYS A 119 -13.20 -9.32 1.33
C LYS A 119 -13.71 -9.88 0.01
N CYS A 120 -14.11 -11.15 0.03
CA CYS A 120 -14.79 -11.78 -1.09
C CYS A 120 -16.30 -11.65 -0.91
N THR A 121 -16.98 -11.17 -1.93
CA THR A 121 -18.44 -11.12 -2.03
C THR A 121 -18.87 -11.66 -3.39
N GLY A 122 -20.14 -12.03 -3.55
CA GLY A 122 -20.63 -12.59 -4.80
C GLY A 122 -21.78 -13.55 -4.58
N ASN A 123 -22.13 -14.27 -5.65
CA ASN A 123 -23.28 -15.19 -5.69
C ASN A 123 -22.85 -16.59 -6.13
N GLY A 124 -23.56 -17.62 -5.66
CA GLY A 124 -23.28 -19.04 -5.94
C GLY A 124 -22.08 -19.59 -5.15
N HIS A 125 -22.09 -20.90 -4.86
CA HIS A 125 -21.01 -21.66 -4.19
C HIS A 125 -20.37 -20.93 -2.99
N THR A 126 -21.13 -20.72 -1.91
CA THR A 126 -20.71 -19.93 -0.75
C THR A 126 -19.64 -20.60 0.11
N THR A 127 -19.47 -21.92 0.00
CA THR A 127 -18.49 -22.71 0.76
C THR A 127 -17.19 -22.97 0.00
N SER A 128 -17.19 -22.78 -1.32
CA SER A 128 -16.00 -22.99 -2.15
C SER A 128 -15.09 -21.77 -2.11
N LYS A 129 -13.78 -22.01 -1.97
CA LYS A 129 -12.77 -20.93 -1.99
C LYS A 129 -12.59 -20.39 -3.40
N SER A 130 -12.42 -19.08 -3.49
CA SER A 130 -11.92 -18.37 -4.67
C SER A 130 -10.54 -17.80 -4.33
N THR A 131 -9.58 -18.00 -5.23
CA THR A 131 -8.23 -17.47 -5.10
C THR A 131 -8.12 -16.18 -5.91
N VAL A 132 -7.62 -15.10 -5.30
CA VAL A 132 -7.31 -13.85 -5.99
C VAL A 132 -5.88 -13.43 -5.71
N THR A 133 -5.14 -13.08 -6.76
CA THR A 133 -3.74 -12.64 -6.66
C THR A 133 -3.51 -11.32 -7.34
N GLY A 134 -2.43 -10.65 -6.94
CA GLY A 134 -2.06 -9.36 -7.52
C GLY A 134 -0.90 -8.70 -6.79
N LYS A 135 -0.78 -7.39 -6.97
CA LYS A 135 0.23 -6.55 -6.32
C LYS A 135 -0.43 -5.42 -5.55
N TRP A 136 0.21 -4.98 -4.48
CA TRP A 136 -0.27 -3.85 -3.73
C TRP A 136 0.88 -3.00 -3.17
N THR A 137 0.61 -1.71 -3.05
CA THR A 137 1.55 -0.70 -2.56
C THR A 137 0.75 0.32 -1.72
N PRO A 138 1.12 0.57 -0.45
CA PRO A 138 0.45 1.53 0.42
C PRO A 138 0.72 2.98 0.03
#